data_AF-A0A561ERY4-F1
#
_entry.id   AF-A0A561ERY4-F1
#
_cell.length_a   1.000
_cell.length_b   1.000
_cell.length_c   1.000
_cell.angle_alpha   90.00
_cell.angle_beta   90.00
_cell.angle_gamma   90.00
#
_symmetry.space_group_name_H-M   'P 1'
#
loop_
_entity.id
_entity.type
_entity.pdbx_description
1 polymer ?
#
loop_
_entity_poly.entity_id
_entity_poly.type
_entity_poly.pdbx_seq_one_letter_code
_entity_poly.pdbx_strand_id
1 'polypeptide(L)'
;MALDASIGIGAESDYGTAATALTGYEGKSDSWKVSREFIESVGFRAGLQTARADRRTIINMGGEGELELDLLDVGAGDVLRAVFDKHTATDAGGKTTHVLETGVYSGAPSWTAQMVRPTVEGTRVAYKHIGCVATEFTLTADLKGAVGLKVGFDFQDVSHTKVPAQILAPVYPASARAYDWTRTALTLKRAGVSAPVDASKLEIKADLGLKTDRRFLRGSSLKRKPVRAAVPTFEGSFEGEFTDATLPLYEAFLAGEILGLTIDLAGLTPGTSMRWEFPAIQLTGESPEASVDDVTAMKLPFRVLDPGDGSPAMRVTYVEPSATPPAPPSGG
;
A
#
# COMPACT_ATOMS: atom_id res chain seq x y z
N MET A 1 18.14 -17.15 -13.45
CA MET A 1 17.01 -16.56 -14.22
C MET A 1 15.79 -16.21 -13.35
N ALA A 2 15.92 -16.09 -12.02
CA ALA A 2 14.87 -15.46 -11.18
C ALA A 2 14.81 -13.93 -11.36
N LEU A 3 15.88 -13.33 -11.89
CA LEU A 3 16.05 -11.89 -12.08
C LEU A 3 15.15 -11.28 -13.18
N ASP A 4 14.53 -12.10 -14.04
CA ASP A 4 13.60 -11.64 -15.09
C ASP A 4 12.14 -11.55 -14.60
N ALA A 5 11.92 -11.71 -13.29
CA ALA A 5 10.62 -11.49 -12.69
C ALA A 5 10.24 -10.00 -12.77
N SER A 6 8.94 -9.73 -12.93
CA SER A 6 8.44 -8.35 -12.93
C SER A 6 7.04 -8.29 -12.34
N ILE A 7 6.75 -7.16 -11.71
CA ILE A 7 5.48 -6.85 -11.09
C ILE A 7 5.02 -5.48 -11.58
N GLY A 8 3.72 -5.36 -11.86
CA GLY A 8 3.11 -4.08 -12.17
C GLY A 8 1.63 -4.08 -11.87
N ILE A 9 1.09 -2.88 -11.62
CA ILE A 9 -0.34 -2.65 -11.41
C ILE A 9 -0.89 -1.67 -12.43
N GLY A 10 -2.16 -1.83 -12.79
CA GLY A 10 -2.87 -0.91 -13.66
C GLY A 10 -4.32 -0.78 -13.22
N ALA A 11 -4.86 0.45 -13.21
CA ALA A 11 -6.23 0.68 -12.77
C ALA A 11 -7.23 0.02 -13.72
N GLU A 12 -8.25 -0.61 -13.15
CA GLU A 12 -9.34 -1.20 -13.92
C GLU A 12 -10.39 -0.14 -14.24
N SER A 13 -11.00 -0.21 -15.43
CA SER A 13 -12.18 0.60 -15.73
C SER A 13 -13.39 0.15 -14.91
N ASP A 14 -13.49 -1.16 -14.67
CA ASP A 14 -14.54 -1.83 -13.92
C ASP A 14 -13.96 -2.97 -13.10
N TYR A 15 -14.51 -3.21 -11.91
CA TYR A 15 -14.05 -4.27 -11.02
C TYR A 15 -14.01 -5.65 -11.69
N GLY A 16 -12.82 -6.25 -11.76
CA GLY A 16 -12.60 -7.54 -12.40
C GLY A 16 -12.34 -7.46 -13.91
N THR A 17 -12.14 -6.26 -14.46
CA THR A 17 -11.78 -6.07 -15.87
C THR A 17 -10.31 -5.72 -15.99
N ALA A 18 -9.55 -6.58 -16.67
CA ALA A 18 -8.12 -6.44 -16.82
C ALA A 18 -7.73 -5.06 -17.41
N ALA A 19 -6.79 -4.37 -16.74
CA ALA A 19 -6.19 -3.15 -17.24
C ALA A 19 -5.42 -3.39 -18.55
N THR A 20 -5.31 -2.35 -19.38
CA THR A 20 -4.61 -2.39 -20.67
C THR A 20 -3.15 -1.96 -20.59
N ALA A 21 -2.76 -1.28 -19.51
CA ALA A 21 -1.40 -0.82 -19.25
C ALA A 21 -1.06 -1.09 -17.77
N LEU A 22 0.24 -1.25 -17.49
CA LEU A 22 0.74 -1.48 -16.13
C LEU A 22 1.87 -0.51 -15.83
N THR A 23 1.81 0.10 -14.66
CA THR A 23 2.94 0.78 -14.02
C THR A 23 3.79 -0.27 -13.33
N GLY A 24 5.09 -0.31 -13.65
CA GLY A 24 6.05 -1.28 -13.15
C GLY A 24 6.67 -0.85 -11.83
N TYR A 25 6.91 -1.84 -10.96
CA TYR A 25 7.54 -1.63 -9.66
C TYR A 25 8.69 -2.61 -9.45
N GLU A 26 9.69 -2.19 -8.68
CA GLU A 26 10.81 -3.03 -8.25
C GLU A 26 10.40 -3.78 -6.98
N GLY A 27 9.58 -4.82 -7.17
CA GLY A 27 9.03 -5.62 -6.08
C GLY A 27 10.11 -6.43 -5.34
N LYS A 28 10.07 -6.40 -4.01
CA LYS A 28 10.98 -7.13 -3.12
C LYS A 28 10.53 -8.54 -2.80
N SER A 29 9.24 -8.83 -2.98
CA SER A 29 8.63 -10.11 -2.65
C SER A 29 7.54 -10.51 -3.63
N ASP A 30 7.28 -11.83 -3.72
CA ASP A 30 6.18 -12.42 -4.48
C ASP A 30 5.32 -13.26 -3.52
N SER A 31 4.24 -12.67 -3.03
CA SER A 31 3.33 -13.29 -2.04
C SER A 31 1.93 -13.60 -2.60
N TRP A 32 1.72 -13.43 -3.91
CA TRP A 32 0.40 -13.51 -4.55
C TRP A 32 -0.12 -14.95 -4.63
N LYS A 33 -1.15 -15.24 -3.84
CA LYS A 33 -1.71 -16.59 -3.63
C LYS A 33 -3.20 -16.66 -3.93
N VAL A 34 -3.60 -17.68 -4.67
CA VAL A 34 -5.01 -17.98 -4.93
C VAL A 34 -5.60 -18.83 -3.81
N SER A 35 -6.81 -18.52 -3.41
CA SER A 35 -7.62 -19.30 -2.48
C SER A 35 -8.66 -20.13 -3.24
N ARG A 36 -8.78 -21.41 -2.87
CA ARG A 36 -9.73 -22.36 -3.45
C ARG A 36 -10.44 -23.10 -2.34
N GLU A 37 -11.75 -23.28 -2.50
CA GLU A 37 -12.55 -24.11 -1.60
C GLU A 37 -13.04 -25.36 -2.34
N PHE A 38 -13.17 -26.46 -1.61
CA PHE A 38 -13.66 -27.73 -2.14
C PHE A 38 -14.97 -28.08 -1.44
N ILE A 39 -16.08 -28.07 -2.19
CA ILE A 39 -17.35 -28.60 -1.68
C ILE A 39 -17.37 -30.10 -1.96
N GLU A 40 -17.54 -30.89 -0.90
CA GLU A 40 -17.67 -32.34 -0.98
C GLU A 40 -19.08 -32.79 -0.57
N SER A 41 -19.67 -33.69 -1.34
CA SER A 41 -20.92 -34.35 -0.96
C SER A 41 -20.65 -35.76 -0.45
N VAL A 42 -21.04 -36.03 0.79
CA VAL A 42 -20.95 -37.36 1.43
C VAL A 42 -22.34 -37.78 1.91
N GLY A 43 -22.71 -39.04 1.66
CA GLY A 43 -23.98 -39.64 2.09
C GLY A 43 -23.82 -41.12 2.43
N PHE A 44 -24.77 -41.68 3.18
CA PHE A 44 -24.74 -43.09 3.57
C PHE A 44 -24.84 -44.01 2.35
N ARG A 45 -23.91 -44.96 2.25
CA ARG A 45 -23.87 -46.01 1.23
C ARG A 45 -23.15 -47.24 1.78
N ALA A 46 -23.69 -48.43 1.55
CA ALA A 46 -23.01 -49.66 1.90
C ALA A 46 -21.65 -49.77 1.16
N GLY A 47 -20.60 -50.17 1.89
CA GLY A 47 -19.25 -50.32 1.34
C GLY A 47 -18.50 -49.01 1.08
N LEU A 48 -18.95 -47.87 1.63
CA LEU A 48 -18.21 -46.61 1.54
C LEU A 48 -16.91 -46.71 2.33
N GLN A 49 -15.76 -46.55 1.64
CA GLN A 49 -14.44 -46.52 2.29
C GLN A 49 -13.95 -45.09 2.56
N THR A 50 -14.34 -44.12 1.71
CA THR A 50 -14.00 -42.70 1.85
C THR A 50 -14.92 -41.85 0.96
N ALA A 51 -14.78 -40.52 1.00
CA ALA A 51 -15.49 -39.59 0.13
C ALA A 51 -15.22 -39.89 -1.36
N ARG A 52 -16.26 -39.77 -2.19
CA ARG A 52 -16.16 -40.07 -3.62
C ARG A 52 -15.45 -38.95 -4.38
N ALA A 53 -14.52 -39.32 -5.26
CA ALA A 53 -13.79 -38.37 -6.10
C ALA A 53 -14.70 -37.59 -7.08
N ASP A 54 -15.77 -38.21 -7.59
CA ASP A 54 -16.72 -37.60 -8.54
C ASP A 54 -17.76 -36.68 -7.89
N ARG A 55 -17.71 -36.49 -6.56
CA ARG A 55 -18.68 -35.69 -5.79
C ARG A 55 -18.02 -34.48 -5.14
N ARG A 56 -17.13 -33.83 -5.89
CA ARG A 56 -16.35 -32.68 -5.47
C ARG A 56 -16.48 -31.54 -6.48
N THR A 57 -16.65 -30.32 -5.98
CA THR A 57 -16.66 -29.11 -6.81
C THR A 57 -15.62 -28.13 -6.27
N ILE A 58 -14.81 -27.56 -7.17
CA ILE A 58 -13.79 -26.55 -6.84
C ILE A 58 -14.40 -25.17 -7.02
N ILE A 59 -14.32 -24.35 -5.98
CA ILE A 59 -14.81 -22.97 -6.00
C ILE A 59 -13.61 -22.03 -5.97
N ASN A 60 -13.66 -21.04 -6.86
CA ASN A 60 -12.72 -19.94 -6.83
C ASN A 60 -13.09 -18.97 -5.71
N MET A 61 -12.18 -18.76 -4.76
CA MET A 61 -12.39 -17.84 -3.65
C MET A 61 -11.65 -16.50 -3.88
N GLY A 62 -11.03 -16.30 -5.04
CA GLY A 62 -10.13 -15.18 -5.31
C GLY A 62 -8.79 -15.42 -4.64
N GLY A 63 -8.22 -14.41 -4.02
CA GLY A 63 -7.03 -14.57 -3.19
C GLY A 63 -6.50 -13.24 -2.69
N GLU A 64 -5.27 -13.30 -2.20
CA GLU A 64 -4.55 -12.18 -1.59
C GLU A 64 -3.14 -12.11 -2.14
N GLY A 65 -2.57 -10.92 -2.16
CA GLY A 65 -1.19 -10.69 -2.55
C GLY A 65 -0.68 -9.35 -2.04
N GLU A 66 0.62 -9.17 -2.11
CA GLU A 66 1.28 -7.99 -1.58
C GLU A 66 2.24 -7.40 -2.60
N LEU A 67 2.30 -6.08 -2.63
CA LEU A 67 3.33 -5.33 -3.31
C LEU A 67 4.23 -4.67 -2.26
N GLU A 68 5.47 -5.13 -2.15
CA GLU A 68 6.50 -4.57 -1.28
C GLU A 68 7.58 -3.91 -2.14
N LEU A 69 7.86 -2.63 -1.91
CA LEU A 69 8.78 -1.83 -2.72
C LEU A 69 9.50 -0.77 -1.90
N ASP A 70 10.61 -0.25 -2.44
CA ASP A 70 11.16 1.04 -2.02
C ASP A 70 10.36 2.16 -2.67
N LEU A 71 9.89 3.10 -1.85
CA LEU A 71 9.06 4.19 -2.31
C LEU A 71 9.90 5.17 -3.14
N LEU A 72 9.54 5.29 -4.42
CA LEU A 72 10.25 6.11 -5.38
C LEU A 72 9.73 7.55 -5.44
N ASP A 73 10.63 8.49 -5.71
CA ASP A 73 10.31 9.90 -5.88
C ASP A 73 9.62 10.22 -7.22
N VAL A 74 9.63 9.29 -8.18
CA VAL A 74 8.87 9.32 -9.44
C VAL A 74 8.21 7.95 -9.67
N GLY A 75 6.96 7.92 -10.10
CA GLY A 75 6.18 6.72 -10.44
C GLY A 75 5.37 6.11 -9.28
N ALA A 76 5.33 6.75 -8.10
CA ALA A 76 4.60 6.24 -6.94
C ALA A 76 3.09 6.58 -6.95
N GLY A 77 2.62 7.42 -7.88
CA GLY A 77 1.25 7.94 -7.89
C GLY A 77 0.16 6.85 -7.92
N ASP A 78 0.35 5.80 -8.74
CA ASP A 78 -0.63 4.71 -8.86
C ASP A 78 -0.71 3.83 -7.62
N VAL A 79 0.43 3.44 -7.03
CA VAL A 79 0.43 2.62 -5.79
C VAL A 79 -0.14 3.39 -4.60
N LEU A 80 0.12 4.71 -4.51
CA LEU A 80 -0.52 5.56 -3.51
C LEU A 80 -2.03 5.66 -3.77
N ARG A 81 -2.45 5.86 -5.03
CA ARG A 81 -3.89 5.90 -5.38
C ARG A 81 -4.61 4.61 -5.03
N ALA A 82 -3.92 3.46 -4.97
CA ALA A 82 -4.52 2.21 -4.57
C ALA A 82 -5.00 2.18 -3.12
N VAL A 83 -4.35 2.92 -2.21
CA VAL A 83 -4.60 2.85 -0.76
C VAL A 83 -5.42 4.01 -0.20
N PHE A 84 -5.63 5.07 -0.99
CA PHE A 84 -6.40 6.25 -0.58
C PHE A 84 -7.81 6.29 -1.17
N ASP A 85 -8.74 6.92 -0.45
CA ASP A 85 -10.15 6.97 -0.83
C ASP A 85 -10.47 8.04 -1.86
N LYS A 86 -9.68 9.12 -1.86
CA LYS A 86 -9.79 10.24 -2.81
C LYS A 86 -8.43 10.51 -3.42
N HIS A 87 -8.43 10.85 -4.69
CA HIS A 87 -7.24 11.25 -5.43
C HIS A 87 -7.59 12.36 -6.41
N THR A 88 -6.78 13.41 -6.41
CA THR A 88 -6.78 14.43 -7.45
C THR A 88 -5.36 14.61 -7.97
N ALA A 89 -5.19 14.62 -9.29
CA ALA A 89 -3.93 14.96 -9.94
C ALA A 89 -4.09 16.30 -10.67
N THR A 90 -3.13 17.21 -10.49
CA THR A 90 -3.09 18.49 -11.20
C THR A 90 -1.75 18.66 -11.88
N ASP A 91 -1.77 18.91 -13.18
CA ASP A 91 -0.58 19.20 -13.96
C ASP A 91 -0.34 20.71 -14.03
N ALA A 92 0.81 21.15 -13.52
CA ALA A 92 1.21 22.56 -13.57
C ALA A 92 2.73 22.68 -13.64
N GLY A 93 3.24 23.48 -14.60
CA GLY A 93 4.66 23.79 -14.70
C GLY A 93 5.56 22.57 -14.95
N GLY A 94 5.09 21.58 -15.72
CA GLY A 94 5.85 20.36 -16.02
C GLY A 94 5.92 19.35 -14.86
N LYS A 95 5.05 19.52 -13.86
CA LYS A 95 4.92 18.63 -12.72
C LYS A 95 3.49 18.19 -12.56
N THR A 96 3.30 16.99 -12.04
CA THR A 96 2.02 16.48 -11.57
C THR A 96 2.02 16.51 -10.05
N THR A 97 1.02 17.17 -9.47
CA THR A 97 0.77 17.15 -8.02
C THR A 97 -0.41 16.23 -7.75
N HIS A 98 -0.15 15.15 -7.02
CA HIS A 98 -1.14 14.22 -6.50
C HIS A 98 -1.51 14.63 -5.09
N VAL A 99 -2.79 14.86 -4.84
CA VAL A 99 -3.34 14.99 -3.50
C VAL A 99 -4.20 13.76 -3.25
N LEU A 100 -3.84 13.00 -2.22
CA LEU A 100 -4.50 11.76 -1.82
C LEU A 100 -5.03 11.92 -0.39
N GLU A 101 -6.26 11.50 -0.15
CA GLU A 101 -6.94 11.71 1.13
C GLU A 101 -7.76 10.51 1.54
N THR A 102 -7.84 10.28 2.85
CA THR A 102 -8.87 9.41 3.41
C THR A 102 -10.25 10.08 3.29
N GLY A 103 -11.30 9.28 3.26
CA GLY A 103 -12.66 9.76 3.10
C GLY A 103 -13.67 8.94 3.89
N VAL A 104 -14.91 9.43 3.98
CA VAL A 104 -16.01 8.71 4.66
C VAL A 104 -16.34 7.40 3.94
N TYR A 105 -16.37 7.44 2.60
CA TYR A 105 -16.57 6.28 1.74
C TYR A 105 -15.24 5.92 1.07
N SER A 106 -15.03 4.61 0.85
CA SER A 106 -13.88 4.19 0.05
C SER A 106 -14.16 4.37 -1.43
N GLY A 107 -13.53 5.40 -2.01
CA GLY A 107 -13.47 5.63 -3.46
C GLY A 107 -12.28 4.94 -4.13
N ALA A 108 -11.53 4.11 -3.40
CA ALA A 108 -10.35 3.44 -3.92
C ALA A 108 -10.69 2.62 -5.20
N PRO A 109 -9.93 2.80 -6.29
CA PRO A 109 -10.13 2.05 -7.52
C PRO A 109 -9.79 0.57 -7.32
N SER A 110 -10.25 -0.28 -8.24
CA SER A 110 -9.69 -1.62 -8.35
C SER A 110 -8.58 -1.66 -9.38
N TRP A 111 -7.71 -2.65 -9.25
CA TRP A 111 -6.49 -2.77 -10.01
C TRP A 111 -6.38 -4.16 -10.60
N THR A 112 -5.67 -4.23 -11.72
CA THR A 112 -5.06 -5.45 -12.20
C THR A 112 -3.63 -5.47 -11.70
N ALA A 113 -3.21 -6.57 -11.10
CA ALA A 113 -1.82 -6.82 -10.76
C ALA A 113 -1.29 -7.97 -11.63
N GLN A 114 -0.15 -7.77 -12.28
CA GLN A 114 0.48 -8.81 -13.10
C GLN A 114 1.85 -9.18 -12.55
N MET A 115 2.02 -10.46 -12.24
CA MET A 115 3.29 -11.05 -11.83
C MET A 115 3.84 -11.90 -12.96
N VAL A 116 5.01 -11.55 -13.49
CA VAL A 116 5.74 -12.40 -14.43
C VAL A 116 6.71 -13.26 -13.65
N ARG A 117 6.52 -14.57 -13.70
CA ARG A 117 7.37 -15.58 -13.06
C ARG A 117 8.08 -16.40 -14.13
N PRO A 118 9.41 -16.25 -14.31
CA PRO A 118 10.18 -17.09 -15.22
C PRO A 118 10.27 -18.53 -14.68
N THR A 119 10.13 -19.52 -15.55
CA THR A 119 10.48 -20.91 -15.21
C THR A 119 12.00 -21.10 -15.19
N VAL A 120 12.48 -22.24 -14.69
CA VAL A 120 13.93 -22.54 -14.69
C VAL A 120 14.50 -22.66 -16.10
N GLU A 121 13.65 -22.93 -17.09
CA GLU A 121 13.96 -22.95 -18.52
C GLU A 121 13.88 -21.56 -19.19
N GLY A 122 13.56 -20.51 -18.43
CA GLY A 122 13.48 -19.12 -18.93
C GLY A 122 12.14 -18.75 -19.59
N THR A 123 11.13 -19.63 -19.53
CA THR A 123 9.79 -19.29 -20.06
C THR A 123 9.10 -18.30 -19.13
N ARG A 124 8.70 -17.15 -19.65
CA ARG A 124 7.93 -16.15 -18.89
C ARG A 124 6.47 -16.60 -18.76
N VAL A 125 5.99 -16.73 -17.53
CA VAL A 125 4.58 -16.99 -17.24
C VAL A 125 4.01 -15.79 -16.50
N ALA A 126 3.06 -15.09 -17.11
CA ALA A 126 2.37 -13.97 -16.49
C ALA A 126 1.12 -14.45 -15.76
N TYR A 127 1.01 -14.12 -14.48
CA TYR A 127 -0.18 -14.29 -13.65
C TYR A 127 -0.86 -12.95 -13.54
N LYS A 128 -2.10 -12.86 -14.02
CA LYS A 128 -2.89 -11.63 -14.05
C LYS A 128 -4.02 -11.75 -13.04
N HIS A 129 -3.88 -11.02 -11.95
CA HIS A 129 -4.85 -10.88 -10.87
C HIS A 129 -5.74 -9.69 -11.19
N ILE A 130 -7.05 -9.89 -11.18
CA ILE A 130 -8.05 -8.87 -11.49
C ILE A 130 -8.95 -8.63 -10.28
N GLY A 131 -9.55 -7.44 -10.23
CA GLY A 131 -10.35 -6.99 -9.11
C GLY A 131 -9.52 -6.87 -7.83
N CYS A 132 -8.26 -6.44 -7.93
CA CYS A 132 -7.40 -6.17 -6.78
C CYS A 132 -7.86 -4.89 -6.09
N VAL A 133 -8.16 -4.95 -4.79
CA VAL A 133 -8.46 -3.78 -3.96
C VAL A 133 -7.50 -3.81 -2.78
N ALA A 134 -6.82 -2.69 -2.51
CA ALA A 134 -5.93 -2.62 -1.37
C ALA A 134 -6.74 -2.74 -0.07
N THR A 135 -6.25 -3.53 0.87
CA THR A 135 -6.90 -3.76 2.17
C THR A 135 -6.12 -3.13 3.31
N GLU A 136 -4.81 -3.03 3.15
CA GLU A 136 -3.89 -2.51 4.15
C GLU A 136 -2.64 -1.94 3.50
N PHE A 137 -1.93 -1.08 4.21
CA PHE A 137 -0.57 -0.70 3.85
C PHE A 137 0.31 -0.42 5.06
N THR A 138 1.61 -0.54 4.84
CA THR A 138 2.65 -0.14 5.81
C THR A 138 3.68 0.75 5.12
N LEU A 139 3.95 1.92 5.69
CA LEU A 139 5.08 2.79 5.34
C LEU A 139 6.14 2.66 6.42
N THR A 140 7.41 2.49 6.03
CA THR A 140 8.54 2.42 6.97
C THR A 140 9.65 3.36 6.57
N ALA A 141 10.33 3.95 7.55
CA ALA A 141 11.58 4.66 7.35
C ALA A 141 12.52 4.38 8.53
N ASP A 142 13.69 3.81 8.24
CA ASP A 142 14.69 3.43 9.23
C ASP A 142 16.05 4.01 8.83
N LEU A 143 16.91 4.27 9.82
CA LEU A 143 18.30 4.67 9.54
C LEU A 143 19.00 3.66 8.62
N LYS A 144 19.77 4.19 7.67
CA LYS A 144 20.54 3.40 6.67
C LYS A 144 19.66 2.60 5.68
N GLY A 145 18.35 2.81 5.68
CA GLY A 145 17.41 2.20 4.73
C GLY A 145 16.80 3.20 3.75
N ALA A 146 16.19 2.67 2.70
CA ALA A 146 15.22 3.40 1.89
C ALA A 146 13.84 3.37 2.58
N VAL A 147 13.00 4.34 2.26
CA VAL A 147 11.61 4.38 2.73
C VAL A 147 10.85 3.25 2.04
N GLY A 148 10.31 2.32 2.82
CA GLY A 148 9.57 1.16 2.32
C GLY A 148 8.08 1.44 2.24
N LEU A 149 7.42 0.90 1.22
CA LEU A 149 5.96 0.80 1.16
C LEU A 149 5.57 -0.64 0.87
N LYS A 150 4.65 -1.15 1.69
CA LYS A 150 4.04 -2.47 1.55
C LYS A 150 2.53 -2.27 1.43
N VAL A 151 1.92 -2.84 0.39
CA VAL A 151 0.47 -2.76 0.15
C VAL A 151 -0.10 -4.16 0.01
N GLY A 152 -1.05 -4.51 0.87
CA GLY A 152 -1.81 -5.75 0.80
C GLY A 152 -3.05 -5.59 -0.07
N PHE A 153 -3.32 -6.58 -0.92
CA PHE A 153 -4.44 -6.60 -1.86
C PHE A 153 -5.29 -7.85 -1.70
N ASP A 154 -6.60 -7.65 -1.78
CA ASP A 154 -7.60 -8.68 -2.02
C ASP A 154 -7.98 -8.70 -3.51
N PHE A 155 -7.89 -9.85 -4.20
CA PHE A 155 -8.19 -9.96 -5.64
C PHE A 155 -9.32 -10.95 -5.96
N GLN A 156 -10.13 -10.63 -6.97
CA GLN A 156 -11.32 -11.38 -7.36
C GLN A 156 -11.00 -12.73 -8.02
N ASP A 157 -10.08 -12.70 -8.99
CA ASP A 157 -9.73 -13.86 -9.80
C ASP A 157 -8.29 -13.73 -10.33
N VAL A 158 -7.74 -14.84 -10.80
CA VAL A 158 -6.42 -14.92 -11.41
C VAL A 158 -6.46 -15.79 -12.67
N SER A 159 -5.85 -15.28 -13.73
CA SER A 159 -5.55 -16.04 -14.95
C SER A 159 -4.03 -16.10 -15.16
N HIS A 160 -3.56 -17.02 -16.00
CA HIS A 160 -2.16 -17.03 -16.39
C HIS A 160 -1.99 -17.26 -17.89
N THR A 161 -0.89 -16.78 -18.45
CA THR A 161 -0.52 -17.02 -19.84
C THR A 161 1.00 -17.11 -20.02
N LYS A 162 1.41 -17.91 -20.99
CA LYS A 162 2.80 -17.99 -21.50
C LYS A 162 2.94 -17.42 -22.91
N VAL A 163 1.85 -16.87 -23.47
CA VAL A 163 1.84 -16.30 -24.83
C VAL A 163 2.41 -14.88 -24.75
N PRO A 164 3.57 -14.59 -25.37
CA PRO A 164 4.26 -13.31 -25.19
C PRO A 164 3.39 -12.08 -25.49
N ALA A 165 2.56 -12.13 -26.54
CA ALA A 165 1.67 -11.03 -26.92
C ALA A 165 0.55 -10.72 -25.90
N GLN A 166 0.29 -11.61 -24.95
CA GLN A 166 -0.71 -11.42 -23.89
C GLN A 166 -0.11 -10.94 -22.56
N ILE A 167 1.23 -10.91 -22.47
CA ILE A 167 1.96 -10.40 -21.30
C ILE A 167 2.10 -8.89 -21.45
N LEU A 168 1.47 -8.13 -20.55
CA LEU A 168 1.63 -6.68 -20.54
C LEU A 168 3.04 -6.33 -20.03
N ALA A 169 3.78 -5.53 -20.78
CA ALA A 169 5.08 -5.02 -20.34
C ALA A 169 4.85 -3.89 -19.32
N PRO A 170 5.38 -4.00 -18.08
CA PRO A 170 5.31 -2.90 -17.13
C PRO A 170 6.12 -1.70 -17.61
N VAL A 171 5.59 -0.50 -17.39
CA VAL A 171 6.25 0.77 -17.70
C VAL A 171 6.88 1.32 -16.43
N TYR A 172 8.20 1.54 -16.46
CA TYR A 172 8.95 2.11 -15.35
C TYR A 172 9.20 3.61 -15.60
N PRO A 173 9.32 4.43 -14.54
CA PRO A 173 9.75 5.81 -14.70
C PRO A 173 11.16 5.87 -15.33
N ALA A 174 11.37 6.82 -16.24
CA ALA A 174 12.65 6.97 -16.95
C ALA A 174 13.82 7.32 -16.01
N SER A 175 13.52 8.03 -14.92
CA SER A 175 14.43 8.30 -13.82
C SER A 175 13.63 8.38 -12.54
N ALA A 176 14.04 7.61 -11.54
CA ALA A 176 13.50 7.65 -10.20
C ALA A 176 14.61 7.34 -9.20
N ARG A 177 14.40 7.75 -7.95
CA ARG A 177 15.26 7.42 -6.80
C ARG A 177 14.37 7.07 -5.62
N ALA A 178 14.79 6.10 -4.83
CA ALA A 178 14.12 5.81 -3.58
C ALA A 178 14.26 7.00 -2.62
N TYR A 179 13.18 7.31 -1.89
CA TYR A 179 13.30 8.15 -0.71
C TYR A 179 14.17 7.44 0.33
N ASP A 180 14.92 8.22 1.10
CA ASP A 180 15.84 7.71 2.11
C ASP A 180 15.74 8.51 3.41
N TRP A 181 16.29 7.93 4.48
CA TRP A 181 16.26 8.51 5.82
C TRP A 181 16.93 9.89 5.92
N THR A 182 17.91 10.22 5.08
CA THR A 182 18.64 11.51 5.14
C THR A 182 17.82 12.70 4.67
N ARG A 183 16.71 12.44 3.98
CA ARG A 183 15.77 13.44 3.46
C ARG A 183 14.35 13.26 3.99
N THR A 184 14.22 12.47 5.06
CA THR A 184 12.97 12.27 5.78
C THR A 184 12.99 13.14 7.03
N ALA A 185 11.99 14.00 7.21
CA ALA A 185 11.87 14.85 8.37
C ALA A 185 10.49 14.70 9.02
N LEU A 186 10.46 14.55 10.34
CA LEU A 186 9.24 14.45 11.13
C LEU A 186 9.03 15.77 11.87
N THR A 187 7.81 16.29 11.85
CA THR A 187 7.41 17.47 12.61
C THR A 187 6.13 17.17 13.38
N LEU A 188 6.15 17.40 14.69
CA LEU A 188 4.96 17.36 15.53
C LEU A 188 4.44 18.77 15.77
N LYS A 189 3.11 18.90 15.80
CA LYS A 189 2.40 20.12 16.15
C LYS A 189 1.65 19.92 17.46
N ARG A 190 2.06 20.64 18.50
CA ARG A 190 1.45 20.62 19.84
C ARG A 190 0.99 22.02 20.20
N ALA A 191 -0.28 22.20 20.59
CA ALA A 191 -0.85 23.50 20.98
C ALA A 191 -0.55 24.65 19.99
N GLY A 192 -0.53 24.36 18.69
CA GLY A 192 -0.24 25.34 17.64
C GLY A 192 1.25 25.57 17.33
N VAL A 193 2.16 25.02 18.13
CA VAL A 193 3.61 25.11 17.94
C VAL A 193 4.10 23.85 17.20
N SER A 194 4.86 24.04 16.12
CA SER A 194 5.51 22.95 15.39
C SER A 194 6.95 22.79 15.85
N ALA A 195 7.37 21.55 16.11
CA ALA A 195 8.74 21.21 16.48
C ALA A 195 9.21 19.96 15.70
N PRO A 196 10.48 19.94 15.23
CA PRO A 196 11.04 18.74 14.61
C PRO A 196 11.18 17.62 15.65
N VAL A 197 11.13 16.37 15.16
CA VAL A 197 11.39 15.17 15.97
C VAL A 197 12.51 14.37 15.34
N ASP A 198 13.54 14.11 16.13
CA ASP A 198 14.65 13.25 15.74
C ASP A 198 14.28 11.79 16.01
N ALA A 199 13.77 11.13 14.96
CA ALA A 199 13.41 9.72 15.00
C ALA A 199 14.45 8.86 14.26
N SER A 200 14.88 7.76 14.88
CA SER A 200 15.69 6.72 14.25
C SER A 200 14.83 5.70 13.49
N LYS A 201 13.54 5.62 13.84
CA LYS A 201 12.57 4.69 13.27
C LYS A 201 11.22 5.35 13.07
N LEU A 202 10.54 5.03 11.97
CA LEU A 202 9.16 5.41 11.69
C LEU A 202 8.43 4.24 11.04
N GLU A 203 7.23 3.96 11.53
CA GLU A 203 6.29 3.03 10.91
C GLU A 203 4.88 3.62 10.92
N ILE A 204 4.17 3.53 9.80
CA ILE A 204 2.74 3.81 9.68
C ILE A 204 2.06 2.56 9.15
N LYS A 205 1.00 2.12 9.80
CA LYS A 205 0.15 0.99 9.41
C LYS A 205 -1.28 1.45 9.23
N ALA A 206 -1.92 0.93 8.20
CA ALA A 206 -3.32 1.19 7.92
C ALA A 206 -4.06 -0.10 7.61
N ASP A 207 -5.18 -0.33 8.29
CA ASP A 207 -6.22 -1.27 7.89
C ASP A 207 -7.41 -0.46 7.38
N LEU A 208 -7.81 -0.71 6.12
CA LEU A 208 -8.86 0.06 5.46
C LEU A 208 -10.28 -0.39 5.84
N GLY A 209 -10.41 -1.40 6.71
CA GLY A 209 -11.66 -1.89 7.28
C GLY A 209 -12.59 -2.51 6.24
N LEU A 210 -12.03 -3.20 5.24
CA LEU A 210 -12.78 -3.71 4.09
C LEU A 210 -13.34 -5.12 4.33
N LYS A 211 -14.59 -5.33 3.93
CA LYS A 211 -15.19 -6.66 3.84
C LYS A 211 -14.81 -7.31 2.52
N THR A 212 -13.88 -8.26 2.56
CA THR A 212 -13.32 -8.96 1.38
C THR A 212 -14.10 -10.22 0.98
N ASP A 213 -14.90 -10.78 1.87
CA ASP A 213 -15.59 -12.07 1.71
C ASP A 213 -16.99 -11.97 1.06
N ARG A 214 -17.23 -10.94 0.24
CA ARG A 214 -18.57 -10.62 -0.30
C ARG A 214 -19.07 -11.60 -1.37
N ARG A 215 -19.59 -12.74 -0.95
CA ARG A 215 -20.16 -13.80 -1.81
C ARG A 215 -21.68 -13.89 -1.67
N PHE A 216 -22.36 -14.31 -2.74
CA PHE A 216 -23.82 -14.32 -2.82
C PHE A 216 -24.33 -15.49 -3.68
N LEU A 217 -25.51 -16.02 -3.36
CA LEU A 217 -26.18 -17.07 -4.13
C LEU A 217 -26.75 -16.51 -5.46
N ARG A 218 -25.89 -16.36 -6.46
CA ARG A 218 -26.24 -15.70 -7.74
C ARG A 218 -25.75 -16.42 -9.01
N GLY A 219 -25.43 -17.71 -8.91
CA GLY A 219 -24.92 -18.49 -10.04
C GLY A 219 -23.49 -18.13 -10.47
N SER A 220 -22.71 -17.46 -9.61
CA SER A 220 -21.31 -17.12 -9.84
C SER A 220 -20.51 -17.29 -8.54
N SER A 221 -19.33 -17.89 -8.64
CA SER A 221 -18.40 -18.06 -7.52
C SER A 221 -17.58 -16.80 -7.22
N LEU A 222 -17.53 -15.83 -8.15
CA LEU A 222 -16.72 -14.64 -8.00
C LEU A 222 -17.23 -13.76 -6.84
N LYS A 223 -16.33 -13.32 -5.97
CA LYS A 223 -16.65 -12.34 -4.92
C LYS A 223 -16.99 -10.98 -5.53
N ARG A 224 -17.79 -10.17 -4.83
CA ARG A 224 -18.05 -8.76 -5.18
C ARG A 224 -16.90 -7.88 -4.68
N LYS A 225 -16.73 -6.70 -5.28
CA LYS A 225 -15.76 -5.69 -4.84
C LYS A 225 -15.82 -5.50 -3.33
N PRO A 226 -14.68 -5.58 -2.61
CA PRO A 226 -14.65 -5.24 -1.19
C PRO A 226 -15.25 -3.85 -0.93
N VAL A 227 -15.93 -3.70 0.21
CA VAL A 227 -16.49 -2.42 0.65
C VAL A 227 -16.14 -2.19 2.10
N ARG A 228 -16.01 -0.93 2.50
CA ARG A 228 -15.79 -0.57 3.90
C ARG A 228 -16.93 -1.09 4.78
N ALA A 229 -16.57 -1.86 5.80
CA ALA A 229 -17.50 -2.49 6.75
C ALA A 229 -17.12 -2.23 8.21
N ALA A 230 -15.91 -1.72 8.46
CA ALA A 230 -15.45 -1.26 9.76
C ALA A 230 -14.88 0.17 9.65
N VAL A 231 -14.69 0.81 10.80
CA VAL A 231 -13.92 2.05 10.89
C VAL A 231 -12.46 1.70 10.58
N PRO A 232 -11.82 2.34 9.57
CA PRO A 232 -10.40 2.12 9.29
C PRO A 232 -9.54 2.40 10.52
N THR A 233 -8.49 1.62 10.73
CA THR A 233 -7.50 1.89 11.77
C THR A 233 -6.23 2.38 11.13
N PHE A 234 -5.69 3.45 11.68
CA PHE A 234 -4.42 4.02 11.27
C PHE A 234 -3.57 4.18 12.52
N GLU A 235 -2.46 3.47 12.55
CA GLU A 235 -1.56 3.40 13.68
C GLU A 235 -0.14 3.70 13.20
N GLY A 236 0.71 4.12 14.11
CA GLY A 236 2.10 4.27 13.79
C GLY A 236 2.97 4.28 15.03
N SER A 237 4.26 4.36 14.80
CA SER A 237 5.22 4.60 15.85
C SER A 237 6.41 5.35 15.30
N PHE A 238 7.02 6.16 16.15
CA PHE A 238 8.37 6.63 15.96
C PHE A 238 9.20 6.32 17.19
N GLU A 239 10.49 6.12 16.98
CA GLU A 239 11.47 5.77 18.01
C GLU A 239 12.62 6.76 17.94
N GLY A 240 13.14 7.18 19.09
CA GLY A 240 14.28 8.09 19.19
C GLY A 240 14.85 8.14 20.59
N GLU A 241 15.88 8.97 20.78
CA GLU A 241 16.50 9.17 22.09
C GLU A 241 15.56 9.92 23.04
N PHE A 242 15.57 9.53 24.31
CA PHE A 242 14.88 10.26 25.36
C PHE A 242 15.74 11.43 25.86
N THR A 243 15.38 12.62 25.41
CA THR A 243 16.05 13.89 25.75
C THR A 243 15.06 14.88 26.40
N ASP A 244 15.57 15.98 26.97
CA ASP A 244 14.74 17.09 27.49
C ASP A 244 13.77 17.64 26.43
N ALA A 245 14.14 17.59 25.15
CA ALA A 245 13.28 18.02 24.05
C ALA A 245 12.12 17.04 23.77
N THR A 246 12.28 15.77 24.14
CA THR A 246 11.28 14.71 23.93
C THR A 246 10.43 14.42 25.17
N LEU A 247 10.88 14.81 26.37
CA LEU A 247 10.09 14.72 27.61
C LEU A 247 8.66 15.32 27.46
N PRO A 248 8.47 16.48 26.80
CA PRO A 248 7.13 17.03 26.58
C PRO A 248 6.20 16.11 25.76
N LEU A 249 6.74 15.19 24.96
CA LEU A 249 5.93 14.20 24.23
C LEU A 249 5.43 13.09 25.16
N TYR A 250 6.26 12.66 26.12
CA TYR A 250 5.82 11.73 27.17
C TYR A 250 4.73 12.36 28.05
N GLU A 251 4.86 13.64 28.40
CA GLU A 251 3.81 14.38 29.12
C GLU A 251 2.51 14.46 28.31
N ALA A 252 2.61 14.71 27.00
CA ALA A 252 1.46 14.72 26.09
C ALA A 252 0.76 13.35 26.03
N PHE A 253 1.53 12.26 26.08
CA PHE A 253 0.99 10.90 26.22
C PHE A 253 0.21 10.74 27.53
N LEU A 254 0.81 11.07 28.68
CA LEU A 254 0.15 10.95 29.99
C LEU A 254 -1.14 11.79 30.07
N ALA A 255 -1.14 12.96 29.43
CA ALA A 255 -2.29 13.85 29.37
C ALA A 255 -3.34 13.43 28.30
N GLY A 256 -3.01 12.47 27.43
CA GLY A 256 -3.88 12.05 26.32
C GLY A 256 -4.10 13.15 25.27
N GLU A 257 -3.13 14.04 25.08
CA GLU A 257 -3.22 15.17 24.15
C GLU A 257 -3.34 14.73 22.68
N ILE A 258 -4.00 15.58 21.88
CA ILE A 258 -4.07 15.45 20.43
C ILE A 258 -2.99 16.33 19.79
N LEU A 259 -2.17 15.71 18.96
CA LEU A 259 -1.06 16.34 18.25
C LEU A 259 -1.31 16.28 16.74
N GLY A 260 -0.69 17.17 15.96
CA GLY A 260 -0.54 16.97 14.52
C GLY A 260 0.81 16.33 14.20
N LEU A 261 0.89 15.51 13.15
CA LEU A 261 2.13 14.95 12.63
C LEU A 261 2.26 15.26 11.14
N THR A 262 3.44 15.69 10.73
CA THR A 262 3.84 15.82 9.33
C THR A 262 5.12 15.04 9.08
N ILE A 263 5.16 14.32 7.97
CA ILE A 263 6.34 13.59 7.49
C ILE A 263 6.67 14.14 6.12
N ASP A 264 7.83 14.78 6.01
CA ASP A 264 8.33 15.35 4.76
C ASP A 264 9.42 14.44 4.19
N LEU A 265 9.23 14.03 2.94
CA LEU A 265 10.15 13.23 2.14
C LEU A 265 10.61 14.09 0.96
N ALA A 266 11.81 14.64 1.04
CA ALA A 266 12.39 15.41 -0.06
C ALA A 266 13.00 14.46 -1.10
N GLY A 267 12.59 14.63 -2.36
CA GLY A 267 13.05 13.75 -3.44
C GLY A 267 14.46 14.11 -3.92
N LEU A 268 15.13 13.14 -4.53
CA LEU A 268 16.45 13.31 -5.13
C LEU A 268 16.33 13.87 -6.55
N THR A 269 15.27 13.50 -7.24
CA THR A 269 14.90 14.03 -8.55
C THR A 269 14.44 15.48 -8.37
N PRO A 270 15.01 16.45 -9.13
CA PRO A 270 14.70 17.86 -8.94
C PRO A 270 13.19 18.17 -8.98
N GLY A 271 12.72 18.82 -7.93
CA GLY A 271 11.34 19.29 -7.85
C GLY A 271 10.31 18.22 -7.46
N THR A 272 10.76 17.05 -7.00
CA THR A 272 9.94 15.97 -6.45
C THR A 272 9.89 16.02 -4.93
N SER A 273 8.76 15.61 -4.35
CA SER A 273 8.56 15.63 -2.90
C SER A 273 7.33 14.84 -2.51
N MET A 274 7.30 14.31 -1.29
CA MET A 274 6.10 13.74 -0.70
C MET A 274 5.92 14.25 0.73
N ARG A 275 4.70 14.65 1.07
CA ARG A 275 4.33 15.10 2.42
C ARG A 275 3.14 14.29 2.90
N TRP A 276 3.28 13.63 4.04
CA TRP A 276 2.20 13.00 4.78
C TRP A 276 1.75 13.92 5.91
N GLU A 277 0.44 14.09 6.06
CA GLU A 277 -0.17 14.93 7.08
C GLU A 277 -1.22 14.13 7.84
N PHE A 278 -1.07 14.11 9.17
CA PHE A 278 -1.99 13.50 10.12
C PHE A 278 -2.43 14.60 11.09
N PRO A 279 -3.59 15.26 10.87
CA PRO A 279 -3.98 16.43 11.64
C PRO A 279 -4.28 16.13 13.12
N ALA A 280 -4.66 14.90 13.43
CA ALA A 280 -4.99 14.46 14.78
C ALA A 280 -4.40 13.07 15.04
N ILE A 281 -3.29 13.02 15.78
CA ILE A 281 -2.74 11.79 16.36
C ILE A 281 -2.85 11.86 17.87
N GLN A 282 -2.97 10.70 18.50
CA GLN A 282 -2.85 10.56 19.95
C GLN A 282 -1.79 9.52 20.24
N LEU A 283 -0.81 9.90 21.07
CA LEU A 283 0.20 8.97 21.54
C LEU A 283 -0.47 7.91 22.42
N THR A 284 -0.15 6.65 22.18
CA THR A 284 -0.62 5.48 22.94
C THR A 284 0.55 4.81 23.67
N GLY A 285 1.51 5.66 24.07
CA GLY A 285 2.90 5.40 24.39
C GLY A 285 3.23 4.29 25.38
N GLU A 286 4.54 4.08 25.51
CA GLU A 286 5.19 3.29 26.55
C GLU A 286 6.12 4.23 27.36
N SER A 287 6.48 3.85 28.59
CA SER A 287 7.44 4.65 29.39
C SER A 287 8.85 4.57 28.78
N PRO A 288 9.67 5.64 28.86
CA PRO A 288 11.08 5.58 28.46
C PRO A 288 11.84 4.46 29.19
N GLU A 289 12.73 3.77 28.48
CA GLU A 289 13.50 2.66 29.02
C GLU A 289 14.98 3.02 29.07
N ALA A 290 15.54 3.01 30.29
CA ALA A 290 16.96 3.24 30.49
C ALA A 290 17.75 1.96 30.17
N SER A 291 18.89 2.13 29.50
CA SER A 291 19.81 1.05 29.19
C SER A 291 21.17 1.28 29.86
N VAL A 292 21.86 0.18 30.21
CA VAL A 292 23.26 0.22 30.65
C VAL A 292 24.25 0.13 29.49
N ASP A 293 23.78 -0.36 28.34
CA ASP A 293 24.57 -0.64 27.15
C ASP A 293 24.28 0.36 26.00
N ASP A 294 23.31 1.26 26.18
CA ASP A 294 22.89 2.24 25.18
C ASP A 294 22.29 3.51 25.83
N VAL A 295 22.01 4.54 25.02
CA VAL A 295 21.25 5.72 25.45
C VAL A 295 19.80 5.35 25.79
N THR A 296 19.18 6.12 26.68
CA THR A 296 17.76 5.93 27.01
C THR A 296 16.93 6.20 25.77
N ALA A 297 16.14 5.23 25.33
CA ALA A 297 15.29 5.35 24.15
C ALA A 297 13.83 5.55 24.56
N MET A 298 13.07 6.16 23.66
CA MET A 298 11.63 6.30 23.81
C MET A 298 10.94 5.91 22.51
N LYS A 299 10.11 4.88 22.61
CA LYS A 299 9.18 4.49 21.56
C LYS A 299 7.84 5.20 21.79
N LEU A 300 7.36 5.86 20.76
CA LEU A 300 6.12 6.64 20.79
C LEU A 300 5.13 6.04 19.78
N PRO A 301 4.45 4.92 20.12
CA PRO A 301 3.29 4.48 19.37
C PRO A 301 2.18 5.53 19.42
N PHE A 302 1.42 5.62 18.35
CA PHE A 302 0.29 6.52 18.24
C PHE A 302 -0.81 5.92 17.38
N ARG A 303 -2.03 6.42 17.59
CA ARG A 303 -3.17 6.21 16.70
C ARG A 303 -3.55 7.50 16.03
N VAL A 304 -3.96 7.44 14.77
CA VAL A 304 -4.56 8.58 14.07
C VAL A 304 -6.05 8.61 14.36
N LEU A 305 -6.58 9.79 14.64
CA LEU A 305 -7.98 10.02 14.93
C LEU A 305 -8.64 10.78 13.79
N ASP A 306 -9.96 10.67 13.70
CA ASP A 306 -10.75 11.59 12.90
C ASP A 306 -10.69 12.99 13.55
N PRO A 307 -10.24 14.04 12.85
CA PRO A 307 -10.17 15.39 13.39
C PRO A 307 -11.55 15.99 13.71
N GLY A 308 -12.65 15.43 13.18
CA GLY A 308 -14.01 15.81 13.52
C GLY A 308 -14.49 17.12 12.88
N ASP A 309 -13.67 17.75 12.04
CA ASP A 309 -13.95 19.01 11.35
C ASP A 309 -14.21 18.82 9.83
N GLY A 310 -14.26 17.57 9.38
CA GLY A 310 -14.43 17.19 7.98
C GLY A 310 -13.13 17.16 7.16
N SER A 311 -11.99 17.50 7.75
CA SER A 311 -10.68 17.26 7.14
C SER A 311 -10.33 15.76 7.14
N PRO A 312 -9.50 15.29 6.20
CA PRO A 312 -9.14 13.87 6.16
C PRO A 312 -8.24 13.51 7.36
N ALA A 313 -8.43 12.31 7.91
CA ALA A 313 -7.55 11.78 8.95
C ALA A 313 -6.09 11.59 8.47
N MET A 314 -5.90 11.42 7.15
CA MET A 314 -4.59 11.35 6.53
C MET A 314 -4.64 11.96 5.14
N ARG A 315 -3.69 12.85 4.85
CA ARG A 315 -3.47 13.44 3.52
C ARG A 315 -2.05 13.19 3.06
N VAL A 316 -1.88 12.86 1.79
CA VAL A 316 -0.58 12.81 1.12
C VAL A 316 -0.57 13.77 -0.05
N THR A 317 0.44 14.65 -0.08
CA THR A 317 0.76 15.45 -1.25
C THR A 317 2.03 14.89 -1.87
N TYR A 318 1.94 14.36 -3.08
CA TYR A 318 3.06 13.81 -3.82
C TYR A 318 3.27 14.57 -5.12
N VAL A 319 4.49 15.02 -5.37
CA VAL A 319 4.85 15.82 -6.55
C VAL A 319 5.92 15.08 -7.34
N GLU A 320 5.64 14.87 -8.62
CA GLU A 320 6.55 14.23 -9.57
C GLU A 320 6.58 14.99 -10.91
N PRO A 321 7.56 14.77 -11.79
CA PRO A 321 7.54 15.32 -13.14
C PRO A 321 6.33 14.82 -13.91
N SER A 322 5.71 15.68 -14.72
CA SER A 322 4.59 15.25 -15.56
C SER A 322 5.04 14.20 -16.58
N ALA A 323 4.21 13.20 -16.85
CA ALA A 323 4.49 12.23 -17.91
C ALA A 323 4.66 12.96 -19.25
N THR A 324 5.85 12.85 -19.87
CA THR A 324 6.10 13.42 -21.19
C THR A 324 5.23 12.67 -22.23
N PRO A 325 4.40 13.36 -23.04
CA PRO A 325 3.71 12.71 -24.15
C PRO A 325 4.73 12.05 -25.09
N PRO A 326 4.45 10.87 -25.67
CA PRO A 326 5.33 10.31 -26.68
C PRO A 326 5.51 11.33 -27.81
N ALA A 327 6.76 11.56 -28.22
CA ALA A 327 7.05 12.45 -29.34
C ALA A 327 6.26 12.00 -30.58
N PRO A 328 5.67 12.93 -31.36
CA PRO A 328 5.01 12.55 -32.61
C PRO A 328 6.03 11.82 -33.50
N PRO A 329 5.60 10.80 -34.27
CA PRO A 329 6.51 10.07 -35.14
C PRO A 329 7.20 11.08 -36.06
N SER A 330 8.53 11.03 -36.09
CA SER A 330 9.32 11.81 -37.04
C SER A 330 8.86 11.43 -38.44
N GLY A 331 8.15 12.35 -39.11
CA GLY A 331 7.71 12.14 -40.48
C GLY A 331 8.90 11.85 -41.38
N GLY A 332 8.91 10.65 -41.97
CA GLY A 332 9.80 10.20 -43.02
C GLY A 332 9.00 9.38 -44.01
#